data_AF-A0A7S0X0F6-F1
#
_entry.id   AF-A0A7S0X0F6-F1
#
_cell.length_a   1.000
_cell.length_b   1.000
_cell.length_c   1.000
_cell.angle_alpha   90.00
_cell.angle_beta   90.00
_cell.angle_gamma   90.00
#
_symmetry.space_group_name_H-M   'P 1'
#
loop_
_entity.id
_entity.type
_entity.pdbx_description
1 polymer ?
#
loop_
_entity_poly.entity_id
_entity_poly.type
_entity_poly.pdbx_seq_one_letter_code
_entity_poly.pdbx_strand_id
1 'polypeptide(L)'
;RILFGGMPATKQYLRRYTGYVEQFDTLLPILTVQEMLMYTAELKRPLHESLATKQAEVASLLERLGLEVCKHVKIGSQSDRGISGGQAKRTNIGIALITEPRVLFLDEPTTGLDSYTANEVMSVVKGLAADDGVTVVA
;
A
#
# COMPACT_ATOMS: atom_id res chain seq x y z
N ARG A 1 -14.82 4.83 23.58
CA ARG A 1 -14.63 3.39 23.26
C ARG A 1 -14.61 3.27 21.74
N ILE A 2 -13.60 2.61 21.17
CA ILE A 2 -13.52 2.39 19.70
C ILE A 2 -14.22 1.06 19.38
N LEU A 3 -15.10 1.08 18.38
CA LEU A 3 -15.87 -0.08 17.92
C LEU A 3 -15.66 -0.25 16.41
N PHE A 4 -15.53 -1.50 15.94
CA PHE A 4 -15.50 -1.85 14.52
C PHE A 4 -16.71 -2.72 14.21
N GLY A 5 -17.58 -2.29 13.31
CA GLY A 5 -18.84 -2.98 13.00
C GLY A 5 -19.74 -3.18 14.23
N GLY A 6 -19.71 -2.23 15.18
CA GLY A 6 -20.44 -2.31 16.45
C GLY A 6 -19.78 -3.16 17.55
N MET A 7 -18.69 -3.86 17.26
CA MET A 7 -17.98 -4.71 18.23
C MET A 7 -16.71 -4.04 18.78
N PRO A 8 -16.32 -4.30 20.04
CA PRO A 8 -15.04 -3.82 20.58
C PRO A 8 -13.86 -4.39 19.79
N ALA A 9 -12.92 -3.51 19.43
CA ALA A 9 -11.73 -3.93 18.69
C ALA A 9 -10.80 -4.79 19.57
N THR A 10 -10.53 -6.03 19.16
CA THR A 10 -9.47 -6.85 19.77
C THR A 10 -8.15 -6.60 19.04
N LYS A 11 -7.01 -6.84 19.71
CA LYS A 11 -5.68 -6.74 19.09
C LYS A 11 -5.56 -7.63 17.85
N GLN A 12 -6.14 -8.83 17.89
CA GLN A 12 -6.13 -9.76 16.76
C GLN A 12 -6.94 -9.23 15.57
N TYR A 13 -8.12 -8.66 15.84
CA TYR A 13 -8.95 -8.07 14.79
C TYR A 13 -8.22 -6.91 14.11
N LEU A 14 -7.67 -5.97 14.89
CA LEU A 14 -6.93 -4.83 14.38
C LEU A 14 -5.77 -5.31 13.48
N ARG A 15 -4.90 -6.19 14.01
CA ARG A 15 -3.76 -6.72 13.25
C ARG A 15 -4.16 -7.40 11.93
N ARG A 16 -5.35 -8.00 11.84
CA ARG A 16 -5.80 -8.71 10.63
C ARG A 16 -6.49 -7.81 9.61
N TYR A 17 -7.27 -6.85 10.07
CA TYR A 17 -8.24 -6.11 9.24
C TYR A 17 -7.93 -4.61 9.09
N THR A 18 -6.85 -4.11 9.71
CA THR A 18 -6.41 -2.73 9.52
C THR A 18 -5.04 -2.67 8.84
N GLY A 19 -4.89 -1.79 7.86
CA GLY A 19 -3.60 -1.40 7.30
C GLY A 19 -3.19 -0.03 7.85
N TYR A 20 -1.89 0.17 8.07
CA TYR A 20 -1.33 1.46 8.49
C TYR A 20 -0.20 1.83 7.54
N VAL A 21 -0.24 3.03 6.98
CA VAL A 21 0.82 3.61 6.17
C VAL A 21 1.44 4.74 6.99
N GLU A 22 2.71 4.57 7.35
CA GLU A 22 3.47 5.55 8.11
C GLU A 22 3.86 6.75 7.25
N GLN A 23 4.18 7.88 7.90
CA GLN A 23 4.67 9.09 7.24
C GLN A 23 6.02 8.84 6.52
N PHE A 24 6.90 8.01 7.09
CA PHE A 24 8.18 7.63 6.49
C PHE A 24 8.09 6.27 5.80
N ASP A 25 8.63 6.21 4.59
CA ASP A 25 8.53 5.04 3.72
C ASP A 25 9.41 3.88 4.24
N THR A 26 8.86 2.66 4.30
CA THR A 26 9.58 1.44 4.73
C THR A 26 10.07 0.61 3.54
N LEU A 27 10.43 1.29 2.45
CA LEU A 27 10.79 0.65 1.18
C LEU A 27 12.26 0.21 1.17
N LEU A 28 12.54 -0.97 0.61
CA LEU A 28 13.89 -1.49 0.44
C LEU A 28 14.52 -0.95 -0.86
N PRO A 29 15.57 -0.10 -0.80
CA PRO A 29 16.12 0.59 -1.97
C PRO A 29 16.58 -0.32 -3.12
N ILE A 30 17.06 -1.52 -2.78
CA ILE A 30 17.65 -2.46 -3.71
C ILE A 30 16.62 -3.22 -4.55
N LEU A 31 15.37 -3.27 -4.10
CA LEU A 31 14.27 -3.98 -4.77
C LEU A 31 13.59 -3.08 -5.78
N THR A 32 13.02 -3.70 -6.82
CA THR A 32 12.02 -3.07 -7.68
C THR A 32 10.67 -2.93 -6.97
N VAL A 33 9.80 -2.06 -7.48
CA VAL A 33 8.43 -1.90 -6.95
C VAL A 33 7.69 -3.24 -6.90
N GLN A 34 7.75 -4.02 -7.99
CA GLN A 34 7.12 -5.33 -8.05
C GLN A 34 7.74 -6.32 -7.04
N GLU A 35 9.06 -6.36 -6.93
CA GLU A 35 9.74 -7.24 -5.96
C GLU A 35 9.39 -6.86 -4.51
N MET A 36 9.27 -5.57 -4.20
CA MET A 36 8.89 -5.12 -2.86
C MET A 36 7.45 -5.55 -2.50
N LEU A 37 6.51 -5.42 -3.43
CA LEU A 37 5.13 -5.88 -3.23
C LEU A 37 5.06 -7.40 -3.13
N MET A 38 5.79 -8.12 -3.99
CA MET A 38 5.87 -9.59 -3.95
C MET A 38 6.47 -10.08 -2.64
N TYR A 39 7.60 -9.50 -2.21
CA TYR A 39 8.24 -9.79 -0.93
C TYR A 39 7.27 -9.62 0.24
N THR A 40 6.52 -8.52 0.24
CA THR A 40 5.52 -8.26 1.27
C THR A 40 4.36 -9.27 1.19
N ALA A 41 3.91 -9.64 -0.01
CA ALA A 41 2.85 -10.61 -0.23
C ALA A 41 3.23 -12.00 0.31
N GLU A 42 4.45 -12.46 0.04
CA GLU A 42 4.93 -13.76 0.52
C GLU A 42 4.96 -13.83 2.04
N LEU A 43 5.32 -12.74 2.72
CA LEU A 43 5.41 -12.66 4.18
C LEU A 43 4.06 -12.46 4.88
N LYS A 44 3.19 -11.63 4.32
CA LYS A 44 1.96 -11.18 5.01
C LYS A 44 0.70 -11.93 4.58
N ARG A 45 0.65 -12.49 3.36
CA ARG A 45 -0.51 -13.27 2.90
C ARG A 45 -0.47 -14.71 3.43
N PRO A 46 -1.62 -15.39 3.54
CA PRO A 46 -1.67 -16.75 4.06
C PRO A 46 -0.72 -17.73 3.35
N LEU A 47 -0.11 -18.62 4.11
CA LEU A 47 0.87 -19.60 3.59
C LEU A 47 0.25 -20.64 2.65
N HIS A 48 -1.06 -20.88 2.76
CA HIS A 48 -1.78 -21.83 1.90
C HIS A 48 -2.15 -21.25 0.53
N GLU A 49 -2.02 -19.93 0.34
CA GLU A 49 -2.20 -19.33 -0.98
C GLU A 49 -1.03 -19.68 -1.90
N SER A 50 -1.36 -20.08 -3.14
CA SER A 50 -0.36 -20.39 -4.15
C SER A 50 0.45 -19.16 -4.55
N LEU A 51 1.68 -19.37 -5.03
CA LEU A 51 2.51 -18.30 -5.57
C LEU A 51 1.80 -17.56 -6.72
N ALA A 52 1.10 -18.28 -7.59
CA ALA A 52 0.35 -17.70 -8.70
C ALA A 52 -0.77 -16.77 -8.22
N THR A 53 -1.47 -17.13 -7.14
CA THR A 53 -2.49 -16.27 -6.51
C THR A 53 -1.87 -14.98 -5.98
N LYS A 54 -0.74 -15.09 -5.27
CA LYS A 54 -0.03 -13.91 -4.74
C LYS A 54 0.47 -13.00 -5.86
N GLN A 55 0.99 -13.57 -6.95
CA GLN A 55 1.42 -12.83 -8.13
C GLN A 55 0.26 -12.09 -8.83
N ALA A 56 -0.89 -12.75 -8.97
CA ALA A 56 -2.09 -12.13 -9.54
C ALA A 56 -2.57 -10.94 -8.70
N GLU A 57 -2.54 -11.07 -7.37
CA GLU A 57 -2.91 -9.96 -6.48
C GLU A 57 -1.92 -8.79 -6.56
N VAL A 58 -0.61 -9.08 -6.60
CA VAL A 58 0.41 -8.03 -6.80
C VAL A 58 0.21 -7.31 -8.13
N ALA A 59 -0.11 -8.03 -9.21
CA ALA A 59 -0.39 -7.42 -10.51
C ALA A 59 -1.63 -6.51 -10.45
N SER A 60 -2.71 -6.97 -9.81
CA SER A 60 -3.93 -6.17 -9.58
C SER A 60 -3.62 -4.88 -8.82
N LEU A 61 -2.78 -4.95 -7.77
CA LEU A 61 -2.38 -3.77 -7.00
C LEU A 61 -1.51 -2.80 -7.81
N LEU A 62 -0.58 -3.30 -8.63
CA LEU A 62 0.23 -2.44 -9.49
C LEU A 62 -0.63 -1.64 -10.47
N GLU A 63 -1.66 -2.27 -11.04
CA GLU A 63 -2.63 -1.61 -11.93
C GLU A 63 -3.47 -0.59 -11.17
N ARG A 64 -4.12 -0.99 -10.06
CA ARG A 64 -4.98 -0.13 -9.22
C ARG A 64 -4.26 1.12 -8.72
N LEU A 65 -2.98 1.00 -8.41
CA LEU A 65 -2.15 2.10 -7.90
C LEU A 65 -1.46 2.90 -9.02
N GLY A 66 -1.64 2.51 -10.30
CA GLY A 66 -0.98 3.17 -11.43
C GLY A 66 0.54 3.06 -11.39
N LEU A 67 1.08 1.94 -10.90
CA LEU A 67 2.51 1.67 -10.74
C LEU A 67 3.09 0.81 -11.87
N GLU A 68 2.28 0.36 -12.83
CA GLU A 68 2.71 -0.45 -13.97
C GLU A 68 3.92 0.13 -14.71
N VAL A 69 3.93 1.45 -14.92
CA VAL A 69 5.01 2.16 -15.63
C VAL A 69 6.36 2.08 -14.91
N CYS A 70 6.38 1.84 -13.59
CA CYS A 70 7.59 1.78 -12.78
C CYS A 70 7.79 0.42 -12.08
N LYS A 71 7.03 -0.62 -12.43
CA LYS A 71 7.04 -1.89 -11.69
C LYS A 71 8.41 -2.58 -11.64
N HIS A 72 9.22 -2.42 -12.69
CA HIS A 72 10.57 -2.97 -12.79
C HIS A 72 11.68 -1.96 -12.45
N VAL A 73 11.31 -0.75 -11.99
CA VAL A 73 12.26 0.27 -11.57
C VAL A 73 12.60 0.01 -10.10
N LYS A 74 13.89 0.09 -9.75
CA LYS A 74 14.34 0.02 -8.36
C LYS A 74 13.77 1.19 -7.56
N ILE A 75 13.40 0.91 -6.31
CA ILE A 75 12.93 1.93 -5.37
C ILE A 75 13.98 3.04 -5.23
N GLY A 76 15.25 2.68 -5.13
CA GLY A 76 16.35 3.63 -4.99
C GLY A 76 16.48 4.20 -3.59
N SER A 77 17.47 5.07 -3.42
CA SER A 77 17.81 5.73 -2.16
C SER A 77 18.04 7.23 -2.39
N GLN A 78 18.44 7.97 -1.36
CA GLN A 78 18.85 9.38 -1.54
C GLN A 78 20.11 9.50 -2.42
N SER A 79 20.95 8.46 -2.43
CA SER A 79 22.20 8.42 -3.20
C SER A 79 22.04 7.76 -4.57
N ASP A 80 21.06 6.86 -4.70
CA ASP A 80 20.81 6.08 -5.92
C ASP A 80 19.45 6.44 -6.51
N ARG A 81 19.44 6.95 -7.73
CA ARG A 81 18.20 7.32 -8.43
C ARG A 81 17.25 6.11 -8.54
N GLY A 82 16.01 6.29 -8.11
CA GLY A 82 14.94 5.30 -8.23
C GLY A 82 13.60 5.93 -8.62
N ILE A 83 12.52 5.47 -7.97
CA ILE A 83 11.16 5.97 -8.23
C ILE A 83 10.94 7.37 -7.65
N SER A 84 9.94 8.08 -8.17
CA SER A 84 9.52 9.39 -7.64
C SER A 84 8.86 9.26 -6.25
N GLY A 85 8.79 10.36 -5.50
CA GLY A 85 8.13 10.38 -4.18
C GLY A 85 6.65 9.97 -4.25
N GLY A 86 5.91 10.38 -5.29
CA GLY A 86 4.52 9.95 -5.49
C GLY A 86 4.38 8.46 -5.81
N GLN A 87 5.34 7.88 -6.53
CA GLN A 87 5.39 6.43 -6.76
C GLN A 87 5.76 5.68 -5.47
N ALA A 88 6.69 6.22 -4.67
CA ALA A 88 7.06 5.67 -3.38
C ALA A 88 5.87 5.64 -2.41
N LYS A 89 5.11 6.75 -2.30
CA LYS A 89 3.88 6.81 -1.50
C LYS A 89 2.84 5.79 -1.92
N ARG A 90 2.57 5.68 -3.22
CA ARG A 90 1.64 4.66 -3.76
C ARG A 90 2.15 3.24 -3.52
N THR A 91 3.46 3.01 -3.59
CA THR A 91 4.06 1.70 -3.25
C THR A 91 3.85 1.35 -1.78
N ASN A 92 4.01 2.30 -0.84
CA ASN A 92 3.72 2.07 0.58
C ASN A 92 2.23 1.79 0.85
N ILE A 93 1.33 2.49 0.15
CA ILE A 93 -0.10 2.16 0.18
C ILE A 93 -0.31 0.71 -0.28
N GLY A 94 0.33 0.28 -1.36
CA GLY A 94 0.28 -1.11 -1.84
C GLY A 94 0.76 -2.13 -0.81
N ILE A 95 1.82 -1.83 -0.05
CA ILE A 95 2.33 -2.70 1.05
C ILE A 95 1.28 -2.88 2.16
N ALA A 96 0.48 -1.86 2.46
CA ALA A 96 -0.60 -1.96 3.44
C ALA A 96 -1.84 -2.67 2.87
N LEU A 97 -2.12 -2.50 1.57
CA LEU A 97 -3.25 -3.12 0.89
C LEU A 97 -3.07 -4.60 0.59
N ILE A 98 -1.82 -5.11 0.54
CA ILE A 98 -1.51 -6.51 0.20
C ILE A 98 -2.24 -7.55 1.06
N THR A 99 -2.63 -7.17 2.29
CA THR A 99 -3.35 -8.03 3.24
C THR A 99 -4.87 -7.92 3.14
N GLU A 100 -5.37 -7.13 2.19
CA GLU A 100 -6.78 -6.79 1.97
C GLU A 100 -7.45 -6.26 3.26
N PRO A 101 -6.92 -5.16 3.85
CA PRO A 101 -7.50 -4.59 5.05
C PRO A 101 -8.89 -4.00 4.76
N ARG A 102 -9.75 -4.00 5.78
CA ARG A 102 -11.07 -3.33 5.72
C ARG A 102 -11.00 -1.86 6.06
N VAL A 103 -10.00 -1.48 6.87
CA VAL A 103 -9.75 -0.09 7.26
C VAL A 103 -8.29 0.24 6.99
N LEU A 104 -8.04 1.33 6.26
CA LEU A 104 -6.71 1.81 5.94
C LEU A 104 -6.50 3.15 6.64
N PHE A 105 -5.45 3.22 7.47
CA PHE A 105 -4.99 4.45 8.10
C PHE A 105 -3.79 4.97 7.31
N LEU A 106 -3.84 6.24 6.93
CA LEU A 106 -2.80 6.95 6.21
C LEU A 106 -2.31 8.09 7.09
N ASP A 107 -1.03 8.08 7.46
CA ASP A 107 -0.42 9.13 8.25
C ASP A 107 0.28 10.14 7.33
N GLU A 108 -0.32 11.32 7.19
CA GLU A 108 0.17 12.41 6.32
C GLU A 108 0.53 11.96 4.87
N PRO A 109 -0.42 11.39 4.11
CA PRO A 109 -0.13 10.77 2.80
C PRO A 109 0.38 11.76 1.74
N THR A 110 0.20 13.06 1.94
CA THR A 110 0.56 14.12 0.98
C THR A 110 1.82 14.89 1.38
N THR A 111 2.40 14.65 2.56
CA THR A 111 3.56 15.40 3.02
C THR A 111 4.78 15.16 2.14
N GLY A 112 5.48 16.24 1.79
CA GLY A 112 6.67 16.20 0.93
C GLY A 112 6.40 16.09 -0.57
N LEU A 113 5.13 16.14 -0.99
CA LEU A 113 4.73 16.15 -2.40
C LEU A 113 4.32 17.55 -2.87
N ASP A 114 4.53 17.84 -4.15
CA ASP A 114 3.91 18.99 -4.81
C ASP A 114 2.40 18.78 -4.97
N SER A 115 1.65 19.85 -5.23
CA SER A 115 0.18 19.82 -5.29
C SER A 115 -0.37 18.89 -6.37
N TYR A 116 0.33 18.74 -7.50
CA TYR A 116 -0.11 17.84 -8.57
C TYR A 116 0.06 16.39 -8.13
N THR A 117 1.26 16.02 -7.66
CA THR A 117 1.54 14.65 -7.21
C THR A 117 0.69 14.26 -5.99
N ALA A 118 0.46 15.18 -5.05
CA ALA A 118 -0.42 14.95 -3.91
C ALA A 118 -1.85 14.63 -4.36
N ASN A 119 -2.37 15.35 -5.36
CA ASN A 119 -3.69 15.09 -5.91
C ASN A 119 -3.78 13.74 -6.62
N GLU A 120 -2.75 13.32 -7.35
CA GLU A 120 -2.69 11.98 -7.95
C GLU A 120 -2.75 10.88 -6.89
N VAL A 121 -1.99 11.01 -5.80
CA VAL A 121 -2.03 10.05 -4.68
C VAL A 121 -3.43 10.01 -4.05
N MET A 122 -4.02 11.18 -3.77
CA MET A 122 -5.36 11.24 -3.17
C MET A 122 -6.47 10.74 -4.09
N SER A 123 -6.30 10.83 -5.41
CA SER A 123 -7.22 10.22 -6.38
C SER A 123 -7.23 8.70 -6.27
N VAL A 124 -6.07 8.08 -6.10
CA VAL A 124 -5.96 6.63 -5.86
C VAL A 124 -6.65 6.27 -4.53
N VAL A 125 -6.35 7.01 -3.47
CA VAL A 125 -6.94 6.80 -2.14
C VAL A 125 -8.47 6.89 -2.18
N LYS A 126 -9.01 7.86 -2.93
CA LYS A 126 -10.45 8.00 -3.14
C LYS A 126 -11.06 6.80 -3.88
N GLY A 127 -10.36 6.25 -4.87
CA GLY A 127 -10.77 5.02 -5.56
C GLY A 127 -10.89 3.83 -4.61
N LEU A 128 -9.90 3.65 -3.70
CA LEU A 128 -9.97 2.59 -2.68
C LEU A 128 -11.23 2.67 -1.81
N ALA A 129 -11.65 3.89 -1.46
CA ALA A 129 -12.84 4.09 -0.63
C ALA A 129 -14.15 3.92 -1.42
N ALA A 130 -14.19 4.37 -2.67
CA ALA A 130 -15.40 4.36 -3.49
C ALA A 130 -15.66 2.99 -4.12
N ASP A 131 -14.61 2.35 -4.61
CA ASP A 131 -14.73 1.18 -5.51
C ASP A 131 -14.44 -0.13 -4.76
N ASP A 132 -13.51 -0.11 -3.79
CA ASP A 132 -13.04 -1.33 -3.11
C ASP A 132 -13.69 -1.55 -1.73
N GLY A 133 -14.55 -0.63 -1.29
CA GLY A 133 -15.24 -0.71 0.01
C GLY A 133 -14.31 -0.62 1.22
N VAL A 134 -13.13 -0.04 1.06
CA VAL A 134 -12.15 0.16 2.14
C VAL A 134 -12.50 1.44 2.90
N THR A 135 -12.64 1.36 4.22
CA THR A 135 -12.75 2.57 5.04
C THR A 135 -11.37 3.24 5.13
N VAL A 136 -11.22 4.44 4.59
CA VAL A 136 -9.97 5.20 4.67
C VAL A 136 -10.05 6.27 5.75
N VAL A 137 -8.99 6.37 6.56
CA VAL A 137 -8.74 7.48 7.48
C VAL A 137 -7.40 8.08 7.08
N ALA A 138 -7.37 9.36 6.71
CA ALA A 138 -6.22 10.05 6.12
C ALA A 138 -6.13 11.50 6.64
#